data_AF-A0A367I5F1-F1
#
_entry.id   AF-A0A367I5F1-F1
#
_cell.length_a   1.000
_cell.length_b   1.000
_cell.length_c   1.000
_cell.angle_alpha   90.00
_cell.angle_beta   90.00
_cell.angle_gamma   90.00
#
_symmetry.space_group_name_H-M   'P 1'
#
loop_
_entity.id
_entity.type
_entity.pdbx_description
1 polymer ?
#
loop_
_entity_poly.entity_id
_entity_poly.type
_entity_poly.pdbx_seq_one_letter_code
_entity_poly.pdbx_strand_id
1 'polypeptide(L)'
;MPYCRDCGKEVMEEWNLCPFCGSEQSNSENNGSNSQTTSDSGIDFTDSAMSGDIHHTVINNDVEAVTNAVLMALDRLGVVNKSEPSVNAPVELVPPEMAALSVGEGVDYYSPTNNRWLDACEVIAVNDDGTYDVTVPKTGQIETKYGVVIGDSPGTIRPAIPLFSEGDRVLGNWRNAGAFYIGTIVDINSDGTYDIQYDDGDAELKVDQGRIFHAPQFDVGDRVFANWKAHGYYFPGHIRAIHPDHTMRIDYDDGDVEDDVPLSRIRIIPEDDTQMQEYAESLSEAEEEILDAFRVFDPDESGTISAAELFRILTAIGDDPINVDEVHELFDELGISMDAELNYRQLAKWLVSH
;
A
#
# COMPACT_ATOMS: atom_id res chain seq x y z
N MET A 1 -12.88 36.64 19.54
CA MET A 1 -13.20 35.65 18.51
C MET A 1 -14.70 35.72 18.28
N PRO A 2 -15.18 35.59 17.04
CA PRO A 2 -16.61 35.53 16.76
C PRO A 2 -17.22 34.24 17.31
N TYR A 3 -18.53 34.26 17.54
CA TYR A 3 -19.27 33.12 18.08
C TYR A 3 -20.47 32.84 17.17
N CYS A 4 -20.76 31.56 16.93
CA CYS A 4 -21.95 31.16 16.19
C CYS A 4 -23.21 31.57 16.97
N ARG A 5 -24.18 32.19 16.30
CA ARG A 5 -25.41 32.67 16.92
C ARG A 5 -26.37 31.58 17.38
N ASP A 6 -26.29 30.40 16.77
CA ASP A 6 -27.20 29.29 17.05
C ASP A 6 -26.66 28.35 18.14
N CYS A 7 -25.37 27.97 18.06
CA CYS A 7 -24.78 27.05 19.02
C CYS A 7 -23.87 27.71 20.07
N GLY A 8 -23.58 29.01 19.94
CA GLY A 8 -22.79 29.78 20.92
C GLY A 8 -21.31 29.41 21.02
N LYS A 9 -20.81 28.55 20.14
CA LYS A 9 -19.39 28.15 20.11
C LYS A 9 -18.53 29.17 19.35
N GLU A 10 -17.27 29.28 19.74
CA GLU A 10 -16.28 30.09 19.02
C GLU A 10 -16.12 29.58 17.60
N VAL A 11 -16.16 30.50 16.64
CA VAL A 11 -15.98 30.24 15.21
C VAL A 11 -15.05 31.29 14.65
N MET A 12 -14.43 31.05 13.48
CA MET A 12 -13.64 32.10 12.83
C MET A 12 -14.51 33.05 12.02
N GLU A 13 -14.12 34.32 11.94
CA GLU A 13 -14.91 35.41 11.34
C GLU A 13 -15.10 35.23 9.83
N GLU A 14 -14.19 34.48 9.22
CA GLU A 14 -14.11 34.14 7.80
C GLU A 14 -14.89 32.86 7.43
N TRP A 15 -15.52 32.18 8.39
CA TRP A 15 -16.31 30.98 8.11
C TRP A 15 -17.72 31.34 7.68
N ASN A 16 -18.15 30.84 6.51
CA ASN A 16 -19.53 31.02 6.03
C ASN A 16 -20.54 30.12 6.76
N LEU A 17 -20.08 29.03 7.38
CA LEU A 17 -20.91 28.02 8.06
C LEU A 17 -20.28 27.65 9.40
N CYS A 18 -21.10 27.38 10.41
CA CYS A 18 -20.62 26.89 11.70
C CYS A 18 -20.36 25.37 11.64
N PRO A 19 -19.13 24.89 11.88
CA PRO A 19 -18.83 23.45 11.84
C PRO A 19 -19.45 22.67 13.00
N PHE A 20 -19.93 23.36 14.05
CA PHE A 20 -20.54 22.69 15.20
C PHE A 20 -22.04 22.47 15.06
N CYS A 21 -22.72 23.20 14.17
CA CYS A 21 -24.18 23.11 14.03
C CYS A 21 -24.71 23.36 12.61
N GLY A 22 -23.83 23.48 11.61
CA GLY A 22 -24.19 23.66 10.20
C GLY A 22 -24.79 25.02 9.82
N SER A 23 -24.95 25.96 10.76
CA SER A 23 -25.69 27.19 10.46
C SER A 23 -24.88 28.26 9.73
N GLU A 24 -25.51 28.94 8.76
CA GLU A 24 -24.91 30.02 7.99
C GLU A 24 -24.52 31.21 8.88
N GLN A 25 -23.27 31.64 8.76
CA GLN A 25 -22.75 32.82 9.43
C GLN A 25 -23.01 34.04 8.55
N SER A 26 -23.98 34.86 8.94
CA SER A 26 -24.28 36.11 8.22
C SER A 26 -23.09 37.09 8.34
N ASN A 27 -22.27 37.21 7.31
CA ASN A 27 -21.35 38.34 7.16
C ASN A 27 -22.18 39.62 7.01
N SER A 28 -22.08 40.52 7.99
CA SER A 28 -22.95 41.69 8.05
C SER A 28 -22.59 42.74 7.01
N GLU A 29 -23.39 42.84 5.95
CA GLU A 29 -23.72 44.12 5.33
C GLU A 29 -25.24 44.27 5.16
N ASN A 30 -25.83 45.06 6.05
CA ASN A 30 -27.06 45.87 5.94
C ASN A 30 -28.25 45.36 5.07
N ASN A 31 -29.38 45.07 5.72
CA ASN A 31 -30.39 46.10 6.03
C ASN A 31 -31.59 45.49 6.78
N GLY A 32 -32.04 46.20 7.82
CA GLY A 32 -33.15 45.76 8.64
C GLY A 32 -34.49 45.69 7.92
N SER A 33 -35.35 44.78 8.37
CA SER A 33 -36.80 44.98 8.42
C SER A 33 -37.40 44.03 9.45
N ASN A 34 -38.06 44.66 10.39
CA ASN A 34 -38.76 44.12 11.55
C ASN A 34 -40.00 43.29 11.13
N SER A 35 -40.28 42.17 11.80
CA SER A 35 -41.63 41.58 11.91
C SER A 35 -41.70 40.60 13.08
N GLN A 36 -42.43 41.01 14.11
CA GLN A 36 -42.87 40.20 15.26
C GLN A 36 -43.97 39.20 14.88
N THR A 37 -44.21 38.25 15.81
CA THR A 37 -45.40 37.42 16.14
C THR A 37 -45.18 35.92 15.89
N THR A 38 -45.51 34.97 16.77
CA THR A 38 -46.13 34.92 18.10
C THR A 38 -45.90 33.51 18.66
N SER A 39 -45.84 33.39 19.98
CA SER A 39 -45.86 32.17 20.79
C SER A 39 -47.01 31.20 20.48
N ASP A 40 -46.74 29.90 20.52
CA ASP A 40 -47.66 28.96 21.17
C ASP A 40 -46.87 27.81 21.82
N SER A 41 -47.35 27.42 22.99
CA SER A 41 -46.72 26.52 23.96
C SER A 41 -47.57 25.26 24.10
N GLY A 42 -46.97 24.09 23.90
CA GLY A 42 -47.61 22.78 24.11
C GLY A 42 -46.60 21.74 24.60
N ILE A 43 -46.53 21.59 25.92
CA ILE A 43 -46.05 20.41 26.68
C ILE A 43 -47.27 19.45 26.72
N ASP A 44 -47.23 18.12 26.64
CA ASP A 44 -46.36 17.05 27.15
C ASP A 44 -46.87 15.72 26.52
N PHE A 45 -46.05 14.67 26.45
CA PHE A 45 -46.35 13.33 26.98
C PHE A 45 -45.16 12.40 26.74
N THR A 46 -44.58 11.97 27.85
CA THR A 46 -43.57 10.92 28.00
C THR A 46 -43.98 9.62 27.31
N ASP A 47 -43.10 9.06 26.47
CA ASP A 47 -43.04 7.62 26.26
C ASP A 47 -41.58 7.16 26.32
N SER A 48 -41.32 6.25 27.25
CA SER A 48 -40.01 5.66 27.49
C SER A 48 -39.73 4.63 26.39
N ALA A 49 -38.96 5.02 25.39
CA ALA A 49 -38.28 4.07 24.52
C ALA A 49 -36.83 3.89 25.01
N MET A 50 -36.41 2.64 25.10
CA MET A 50 -35.12 2.21 25.63
C MET A 50 -33.96 2.93 24.94
N SER A 51 -33.30 3.83 25.68
CA SER A 51 -31.96 4.29 25.37
C SER A 51 -31.03 3.12 25.66
N GLY A 52 -30.74 2.33 24.61
CA GLY A 52 -29.54 1.52 24.60
C GLY A 52 -28.37 2.49 24.69
N ASP A 53 -27.51 2.30 25.68
CA ASP A 53 -26.26 3.00 25.83
C ASP A 53 -25.43 2.80 24.55
N ILE A 54 -25.54 3.73 23.60
CA ILE A 54 -24.53 3.91 22.56
C ILE A 54 -23.43 4.72 23.25
N HIS A 55 -22.49 4.01 23.86
CA HIS A 55 -21.19 4.60 24.16
C HIS A 55 -20.51 4.89 22.82
N HIS A 56 -20.74 6.07 22.25
CA HIS A 56 -19.77 6.66 21.34
C HIS A 56 -18.47 6.81 22.12
N THR A 57 -17.50 5.94 21.84
CA THR A 57 -16.12 6.18 22.22
C THR A 57 -15.67 7.38 21.40
N VAL A 58 -15.70 8.55 22.04
CA VAL A 58 -15.19 9.79 21.47
C VAL A 58 -13.70 9.62 21.21
N ILE A 59 -13.30 9.59 19.94
CA ILE A 59 -11.91 9.48 19.50
C ILE A 59 -11.34 10.90 19.49
N ASN A 60 -11.08 11.50 20.65
CA ASN A 60 -10.59 12.90 20.69
C ASN A 60 -9.10 13.04 21.00
N ASN A 61 -8.38 11.96 21.30
CA ASN A 61 -7.03 12.06 21.86
C ASN A 61 -5.95 11.30 21.08
N ASP A 62 -6.29 10.73 19.94
CA ASP A 62 -5.34 10.02 19.07
C ASP A 62 -5.50 10.53 17.64
N VAL A 63 -4.56 11.40 17.24
CA VAL A 63 -4.53 12.03 15.91
C VAL A 63 -4.55 10.98 14.80
N GLU A 64 -3.88 9.84 15.00
CA GLU A 64 -3.83 8.78 14.00
C GLU A 64 -5.18 8.06 13.89
N ALA A 65 -5.82 7.75 15.01
CA ALA A 65 -7.15 7.14 15.02
C ALA A 65 -8.21 8.08 14.40
N VAL A 66 -8.14 9.38 14.71
CA VAL A 66 -9.01 10.41 14.10
C VAL A 66 -8.79 10.46 12.59
N THR A 67 -7.52 10.57 12.17
CA THR A 67 -7.17 10.65 10.75
C THR A 67 -7.67 9.43 9.98
N ASN A 68 -7.41 8.22 10.48
CA ASN A 68 -7.87 6.97 9.84
C ASN A 68 -9.40 6.90 9.76
N ALA A 69 -10.11 7.31 10.81
CA ALA A 69 -11.56 7.33 10.82
C ALA A 69 -12.10 8.31 9.76
N VAL A 70 -11.54 9.51 9.64
CA VAL A 70 -11.89 10.49 8.59
C VAL A 70 -11.65 9.92 7.19
N LEU A 71 -10.50 9.27 6.95
CA LEU A 71 -10.19 8.66 5.63
C LEU A 71 -11.23 7.60 5.23
N MET A 72 -11.60 6.70 6.15
CA MET A 72 -12.65 5.70 5.91
C MET A 72 -14.01 6.34 5.62
N ALA A 73 -14.29 7.46 6.29
CA ALA A 73 -15.50 8.24 6.14
C ALA A 73 -15.63 8.84 4.73
N LEU A 74 -14.56 9.48 4.25
CA LEU A 74 -14.50 10.10 2.93
C LEU A 74 -14.60 9.08 1.80
N ASP A 75 -14.00 7.89 1.96
CA ASP A 75 -14.18 6.77 1.01
C ASP A 75 -15.64 6.31 0.91
N ARG A 76 -16.34 6.23 2.05
CA ARG A 76 -17.76 5.85 2.12
C ARG A 76 -18.67 6.87 1.44
N LEU A 77 -18.33 8.15 1.54
CA LEU A 77 -19.06 9.25 0.90
C LEU A 77 -18.76 9.38 -0.61
N GLY A 78 -17.74 8.69 -1.12
CA GLY A 78 -17.41 8.72 -2.55
C GLY A 78 -16.95 10.10 -3.03
N VAL A 79 -16.35 10.89 -2.13
CA VAL A 79 -15.92 12.29 -2.32
C VAL A 79 -14.88 12.43 -3.42
N VAL A 80 -14.19 11.35 -3.78
CA VAL A 80 -13.26 11.32 -4.91
C VAL A 80 -13.85 10.41 -5.97
N ASN A 81 -13.87 10.92 -7.22
CA ASN A 81 -14.29 10.14 -8.38
C ASN A 81 -13.53 8.82 -8.38
N LYS A 82 -14.25 7.70 -8.32
CA LYS A 82 -13.71 6.35 -8.52
C LYS A 82 -13.34 6.15 -9.99
N SER A 83 -12.49 7.02 -10.55
CA SER A 83 -11.64 6.62 -11.66
C SER A 83 -10.81 5.47 -11.14
N GLU A 84 -10.95 4.31 -11.75
CA GLU A 84 -10.18 3.11 -11.43
C GLU A 84 -8.69 3.48 -11.19
N PRO A 85 -8.00 2.86 -10.20
CA PRO A 85 -6.61 3.16 -9.92
C PRO A 85 -5.80 2.77 -11.15
N SER A 86 -5.53 3.75 -12.00
CA SER A 86 -4.96 3.53 -13.32
C SER A 86 -3.55 4.10 -13.39
N VAL A 87 -2.80 3.98 -12.30
CA VAL A 87 -1.39 3.63 -12.43
C VAL A 87 -1.10 2.64 -11.31
N ASN A 88 -1.45 1.37 -11.54
CA ASN A 88 -0.65 0.32 -10.90
C ASN A 88 0.80 0.65 -11.25
N ALA A 89 1.66 0.87 -10.25
CA ALA A 89 3.08 1.02 -10.48
C ALA A 89 3.49 -0.06 -11.50
N PRO A 90 4.08 0.30 -12.65
CA PRO A 90 4.33 -0.64 -13.72
C PRO A 90 5.50 -1.52 -13.30
N VAL A 91 5.27 -2.46 -12.40
CA VAL A 91 6.30 -3.40 -11.97
C VAL A 91 5.78 -4.78 -12.29
N GLU A 92 5.98 -5.14 -13.56
CA GLU A 92 6.23 -6.54 -13.88
C GLU A 92 7.44 -6.94 -13.02
N LEU A 93 7.21 -7.75 -11.99
CA LEU A 93 8.29 -8.43 -11.30
C LEU A 93 9.00 -9.25 -12.37
N VAL A 94 10.05 -8.67 -12.97
CA VAL A 94 10.82 -9.35 -14.00
C VAL A 94 11.32 -10.62 -13.34
N PRO A 95 10.83 -11.80 -13.76
CA PRO A 95 11.31 -13.05 -13.22
C PRO A 95 12.81 -13.05 -13.49
N PRO A 96 13.70 -13.18 -12.48
CA PRO A 96 15.12 -13.28 -12.76
C PRO A 96 15.32 -14.32 -13.85
N GLU A 97 16.10 -13.94 -14.87
CA GLU A 97 16.52 -14.87 -15.90
C GLU A 97 17.10 -16.08 -15.18
N MET A 98 16.44 -17.24 -15.32
CA MET A 98 17.00 -18.48 -14.80
C MET A 98 18.38 -18.61 -15.42
N ALA A 99 19.41 -18.69 -14.57
CA ALA A 99 20.79 -18.75 -15.01
C ALA A 99 20.93 -19.79 -16.13
N ALA A 100 21.37 -19.36 -17.31
CA ALA A 100 21.55 -20.24 -18.46
C ALA A 100 22.60 -21.30 -18.12
N LEU A 101 22.23 -22.58 -18.27
CA LEU A 101 23.12 -23.69 -17.96
C LEU A 101 24.26 -23.78 -18.98
N SER A 102 25.45 -24.15 -18.51
CA SER A 102 26.63 -24.33 -19.37
C SER A 102 26.88 -25.79 -19.71
N VAL A 103 27.53 -26.06 -20.86
CA VAL A 103 28.00 -27.42 -21.19
C VAL A 103 28.97 -27.91 -20.12
N GLY A 104 28.75 -29.11 -19.62
CA GLY A 104 29.48 -29.73 -18.52
C GLY A 104 28.86 -29.52 -17.14
N GLU A 105 27.77 -28.75 -17.05
CA GLU A 105 27.08 -28.50 -15.79
C GLU A 105 26.22 -29.69 -15.37
N GLY A 106 26.23 -30.00 -14.08
CA GLY A 106 25.42 -31.06 -13.49
C GLY A 106 23.95 -30.63 -13.37
N VAL A 107 23.05 -31.48 -13.82
CA VAL A 107 21.60 -31.25 -13.78
C VAL A 107 20.88 -32.47 -13.23
N ASP A 108 19.62 -32.27 -12.82
CA ASP A 108 18.67 -33.36 -12.61
C ASP A 108 17.69 -33.43 -13.78
N TYR A 109 17.29 -34.63 -14.18
CA TYR A 109 16.27 -34.85 -15.22
C TYR A 109 14.98 -35.42 -14.62
N TYR A 110 13.83 -34.77 -14.88
CA TYR A 110 12.54 -35.30 -14.45
C TYR A 110 12.13 -36.45 -15.36
N SER A 111 12.22 -37.69 -14.86
CA SER A 111 11.82 -38.87 -15.60
C SER A 111 10.29 -39.04 -15.65
N PRO A 112 9.63 -38.95 -16.82
CA PRO A 112 8.18 -39.17 -16.92
C PRO A 112 7.76 -40.58 -16.57
N THR A 113 8.65 -41.56 -16.78
CA THR A 113 8.37 -42.97 -16.53
C THR A 113 8.49 -43.35 -15.06
N ASN A 114 9.45 -42.75 -14.34
CA ASN A 114 9.68 -43.03 -12.92
C ASN A 114 8.96 -42.05 -12.00
N ASN A 115 8.41 -40.97 -12.58
CA ASN A 115 7.78 -39.86 -11.87
C ASN A 115 8.64 -39.30 -10.73
N ARG A 116 9.94 -39.10 -11.04
CA ARG A 116 10.95 -38.58 -10.10
C ARG A 116 12.10 -37.94 -10.85
N TRP A 117 12.83 -37.06 -10.15
CA TRP A 117 14.11 -36.54 -10.58
C TRP A 117 15.18 -37.64 -10.58
N LEU A 118 16.01 -37.64 -11.62
CA LEU A 118 17.19 -38.48 -11.76
C LEU A 118 18.41 -37.56 -11.69
N ASP A 119 19.30 -37.85 -10.76
CA ASP A 119 20.53 -37.11 -10.49
C ASP A 119 21.67 -37.54 -11.43
N ALA A 120 22.83 -36.90 -11.27
CA ALA A 120 24.05 -37.17 -12.02
C ALA A 120 23.91 -37.04 -13.55
N CYS A 121 22.97 -36.19 -14.00
CA CYS A 121 22.84 -35.83 -15.40
C CYS A 121 23.82 -34.68 -15.72
N GLU A 122 24.24 -34.56 -16.98
CA GLU A 122 25.19 -33.51 -17.41
C GLU A 122 24.72 -32.87 -18.71
N VAL A 123 24.78 -31.53 -18.78
CA VAL A 123 24.52 -30.77 -20.01
C VAL A 123 25.64 -31.03 -21.01
N ILE A 124 25.30 -31.53 -22.19
CA ILE A 124 26.26 -31.80 -23.26
C ILE A 124 26.17 -30.81 -24.42
N ALA A 125 25.03 -30.11 -24.55
CA ALA A 125 24.87 -29.03 -25.52
C ALA A 125 23.85 -28.00 -25.03
N VAL A 126 24.08 -26.73 -25.40
CA VAL A 126 23.12 -25.63 -25.32
C VAL A 126 22.74 -25.28 -26.75
N ASN A 127 21.47 -25.41 -27.10
CA ASN A 127 20.96 -25.21 -28.44
C ASN A 127 20.61 -23.74 -28.69
N ASP A 128 20.67 -23.29 -29.94
CA ASP A 128 20.40 -21.89 -30.32
C ASP A 128 18.95 -21.44 -30.00
N ASP A 129 18.04 -22.39 -29.77
CA ASP A 129 16.65 -22.13 -29.40
C ASP A 129 16.41 -22.04 -27.89
N GLY A 130 17.48 -22.11 -27.08
CA GLY A 130 17.41 -22.05 -25.62
C GLY A 130 17.10 -23.40 -24.95
N THR A 131 17.02 -24.49 -25.72
CA THR A 131 16.91 -25.84 -25.17
C THR A 131 18.27 -26.47 -24.89
N TYR A 132 18.28 -27.57 -24.15
CA TYR A 132 19.50 -28.26 -23.71
C TYR A 132 19.48 -29.72 -24.15
N ASP A 133 20.65 -30.28 -24.44
CA ASP A 133 20.82 -31.71 -24.54
C ASP A 133 21.55 -32.22 -23.29
N VAL A 134 21.03 -33.27 -22.67
CA VAL A 134 21.55 -33.78 -21.39
C VAL A 134 21.77 -35.28 -21.42
N THR A 135 22.77 -35.74 -20.67
CA THR A 135 22.97 -37.16 -20.41
C THR A 135 22.16 -37.60 -19.20
N VAL A 136 21.56 -38.78 -19.26
CA VAL A 136 20.80 -39.38 -18.16
C VAL A 136 21.39 -40.77 -17.89
N PRO A 137 22.11 -40.95 -16.77
CA PRO A 137 22.64 -42.25 -16.40
C PRO A 137 21.50 -43.23 -16.10
N LYS A 138 21.55 -44.39 -16.74
CA LYS A 138 20.68 -45.54 -16.45
C LYS A 138 21.55 -46.73 -16.04
N THR A 139 20.92 -47.75 -15.48
CA THR A 139 21.60 -48.98 -15.09
C THR A 139 22.32 -49.62 -16.29
N GLY A 140 23.63 -49.41 -16.37
CA GLY A 140 24.52 -49.97 -17.38
C GLY A 140 24.60 -49.22 -18.72
N GLN A 141 23.93 -48.08 -18.89
CA GLN A 141 23.95 -47.27 -20.12
C GLN A 141 23.75 -45.78 -19.81
N ILE A 142 24.29 -44.89 -20.65
CA ILE A 142 23.99 -43.46 -20.62
C ILE A 142 23.04 -43.18 -21.79
N GLU A 143 21.89 -42.58 -21.50
CA GLU A 143 20.96 -42.11 -22.53
C GLU A 143 21.14 -40.60 -22.73
N THR A 144 20.98 -40.11 -23.95
CA THR A 144 20.91 -38.67 -24.22
C THR A 144 19.47 -38.23 -24.40
N LYS A 145 19.08 -37.16 -23.73
CA LYS A 145 17.82 -36.43 -23.94
C LYS A 145 18.12 -35.15 -24.68
N TYR A 146 17.37 -34.91 -25.76
CA TYR A 146 17.59 -33.78 -26.66
C TYR A 146 16.49 -32.74 -26.48
N GLY A 147 16.85 -31.47 -26.59
CA GLY A 147 15.91 -30.36 -26.59
C GLY A 147 15.06 -30.24 -25.33
N VAL A 148 15.62 -30.59 -24.16
CA VAL A 148 14.94 -30.42 -22.87
C VAL A 148 15.02 -28.96 -22.42
N VAL A 149 14.00 -28.50 -21.70
CA VAL A 149 13.95 -27.16 -21.13
C VAL A 149 14.08 -27.21 -19.62
N ILE A 150 14.54 -26.11 -19.03
CA ILE A 150 14.49 -25.94 -17.58
C ILE A 150 13.02 -25.80 -17.17
N GLY A 151 12.61 -26.52 -16.14
CA GLY A 151 11.26 -26.44 -15.58
C GLY A 151 10.91 -27.65 -14.72
N ASP A 152 9.64 -27.77 -14.35
CA ASP A 152 9.20 -28.73 -13.31
C ASP A 152 8.26 -29.83 -13.82
N SER A 153 8.06 -29.91 -15.14
CA SER A 153 7.16 -30.90 -15.76
C SER A 153 7.91 -32.19 -16.13
N PRO A 154 7.24 -33.35 -16.19
CA PRO A 154 7.87 -34.56 -16.71
C PRO A 154 8.57 -34.34 -18.06
N GLY A 155 9.88 -34.60 -18.10
CA GLY A 155 10.73 -34.41 -19.28
C GLY A 155 11.56 -33.13 -19.29
N THR A 156 11.48 -32.30 -18.26
CA THR A 156 12.33 -31.11 -18.07
C THR A 156 13.59 -31.44 -17.26
N ILE A 157 14.45 -30.43 -17.14
CA ILE A 157 15.66 -30.46 -16.31
C ILE A 157 15.64 -29.33 -15.28
N ARG A 158 16.50 -29.44 -14.27
CA ARG A 158 16.86 -28.34 -13.36
C ARG A 158 18.33 -28.42 -12.98
N PRO A 159 18.96 -27.33 -12.53
CA PRO A 159 20.31 -27.36 -11.96
C PRO A 159 20.44 -28.38 -10.82
N ALA A 160 21.50 -29.19 -10.81
CA ALA A 160 21.75 -30.15 -9.71
C ALA A 160 22.28 -29.44 -8.45
N ILE A 161 22.84 -28.25 -8.61
CA ILE A 161 23.26 -27.40 -7.51
C ILE A 161 22.04 -26.59 -7.07
N PRO A 162 21.71 -26.54 -5.76
CA PRO A 162 20.69 -25.63 -5.27
C PRO A 162 21.01 -24.20 -5.74
N LEU A 163 20.05 -23.55 -6.42
CA LEU A 163 20.19 -22.15 -6.86
C LEU A 163 20.17 -21.19 -5.68
N PHE A 164 19.60 -21.60 -4.55
CA PHE A 164 19.49 -20.81 -3.34
C PHE A 164 20.10 -21.57 -2.16
N SER A 165 20.56 -20.82 -1.17
CA SER A 165 21.08 -21.30 0.10
C SER A 165 20.08 -21.05 1.23
N GLU A 166 20.15 -21.84 2.31
CA GLU A 166 19.42 -21.52 3.55
C GLU A 166 19.78 -20.10 4.01
N GLY A 167 18.76 -19.29 4.29
CA GLY A 167 18.89 -17.88 4.64
C GLY A 167 18.77 -16.90 3.47
N ASP A 168 18.74 -17.36 2.21
CA ASP A 168 18.57 -16.47 1.07
C ASP A 168 17.17 -15.84 1.08
N ARG A 169 17.12 -14.54 0.76
CA ARG A 169 15.87 -13.81 0.53
C ARG A 169 15.40 -14.03 -0.89
N VAL A 170 14.14 -14.44 -1.03
CA VAL A 170 13.54 -14.84 -2.30
C VAL A 170 12.13 -14.32 -2.46
N LEU A 171 11.70 -14.17 -3.71
CA LEU A 171 10.31 -14.01 -4.11
C LEU A 171 9.76 -15.40 -4.48
N GLY A 172 8.79 -15.90 -3.71
CA GLY A 172 8.07 -17.14 -4.01
C GLY A 172 6.73 -16.86 -4.67
N ASN A 173 6.44 -17.49 -5.81
CA ASN A 173 5.12 -17.48 -6.43
C ASN A 173 4.18 -18.40 -5.64
N TRP A 174 3.37 -17.82 -4.74
CA TRP A 174 2.51 -18.56 -3.82
C TRP A 174 1.52 -19.45 -4.55
N ARG A 175 1.59 -20.75 -4.27
CA ARG A 175 0.76 -21.80 -4.88
C ARG A 175 0.66 -21.74 -6.42
N ASN A 176 1.64 -21.14 -7.08
CA ASN A 176 1.61 -20.89 -8.52
C ASN A 176 0.38 -20.08 -8.99
N ALA A 177 -0.14 -19.20 -8.12
CA ALA A 177 -1.32 -18.39 -8.37
C ALA A 177 -1.00 -17.04 -9.06
N GLY A 178 0.29 -16.75 -9.31
CA GLY A 178 0.75 -15.52 -9.96
C GLY A 178 1.02 -14.37 -8.98
N ALA A 179 0.86 -14.60 -7.67
CA ALA A 179 1.19 -13.64 -6.63
C ALA A 179 2.54 -14.02 -6.01
N PHE A 180 3.46 -13.07 -6.00
CA PHE A 180 4.81 -13.26 -5.46
C PHE A 180 4.91 -12.64 -4.08
N TYR A 181 5.43 -13.41 -3.13
CA TYR A 181 5.62 -12.99 -1.76
C TYR A 181 7.09 -13.15 -1.39
N ILE A 182 7.60 -12.23 -0.59
CA ILE A 182 8.98 -12.34 -0.11
C ILE A 182 9.02 -13.27 1.07
N GLY A 183 10.03 -14.13 1.04
CA GLY A 183 10.35 -15.01 2.13
C GLY A 183 11.83 -15.31 2.21
N THR A 184 12.15 -16.16 3.17
CA THR A 184 13.49 -16.66 3.43
C THR A 184 13.49 -18.17 3.19
N ILE A 185 14.51 -18.67 2.49
CA ILE A 185 14.74 -20.12 2.37
C ILE A 185 15.11 -20.65 3.75
N VAL A 186 14.29 -21.55 4.30
CA VAL A 186 14.51 -22.14 5.63
C VAL A 186 15.03 -23.57 5.60
N ASP A 187 14.81 -24.30 4.50
CA ASP A 187 15.37 -25.64 4.28
C ASP A 187 15.52 -25.92 2.78
N ILE A 188 16.49 -26.78 2.43
CA ILE A 188 16.72 -27.28 1.08
C ILE A 188 16.52 -28.79 1.09
N ASN A 189 15.41 -29.24 0.53
CA ASN A 189 15.04 -30.63 0.53
C ASN A 189 15.99 -31.46 -0.36
N SER A 190 16.20 -32.73 0.01
CA SER A 190 17.00 -33.67 -0.80
C SER A 190 16.43 -33.93 -2.20
N ASP A 191 15.15 -33.63 -2.41
CA ASP A 191 14.48 -33.72 -3.70
C ASP A 191 14.61 -32.42 -4.51
N GLY A 192 15.44 -31.46 -4.10
CA GLY A 192 15.76 -30.20 -4.77
C GLY A 192 14.66 -29.12 -4.70
N THR A 193 13.63 -29.35 -3.88
CA THR A 193 12.63 -28.32 -3.55
C THR A 193 13.04 -27.54 -2.31
N TYR A 194 12.45 -26.37 -2.09
CA TYR A 194 12.82 -25.47 -0.98
C TYR A 194 11.65 -25.27 -0.03
N ASP A 195 11.93 -25.13 1.25
CA ASP A 195 10.94 -24.66 2.21
C ASP A 195 11.16 -23.15 2.41
N ILE A 196 10.08 -22.37 2.26
CA ILE A 196 10.12 -20.92 2.32
C ILE A 196 9.25 -20.47 3.49
N GLN A 197 9.83 -19.66 4.36
CA GLN A 197 9.09 -18.88 5.35
C GLN A 197 8.87 -17.47 4.79
N TYR A 198 7.62 -17.11 4.50
CA TYR A 198 7.25 -15.79 4.03
C TYR A 198 7.21 -14.78 5.17
N ASP A 199 7.43 -13.51 4.82
CA ASP A 199 7.50 -12.39 5.76
C ASP A 199 6.13 -12.08 6.41
N ASP A 200 5.02 -12.49 5.79
CA ASP A 200 3.67 -12.36 6.34
C ASP A 200 3.33 -13.42 7.40
N GLY A 201 4.27 -14.31 7.69
CA GLY A 201 4.16 -15.40 8.66
C GLY A 201 3.70 -16.72 8.05
N ASP A 202 3.28 -16.74 6.79
CA ASP A 202 2.95 -17.99 6.10
C ASP A 202 4.22 -18.76 5.72
N ALA A 203 4.09 -20.08 5.60
CA ALA A 203 5.18 -20.93 5.13
C ALA A 203 4.68 -21.86 4.02
N GLU A 204 5.54 -22.09 3.03
CA GLU A 204 5.29 -23.08 1.98
C GLU A 204 6.45 -24.07 1.92
N LEU A 205 6.09 -25.35 1.98
CA LEU A 205 7.05 -26.46 1.96
C LEU A 205 7.13 -27.04 0.56
N LYS A 206 8.31 -27.54 0.20
CA LYS A 206 8.58 -28.19 -1.09
C LYS A 206 8.22 -27.31 -2.29
N VAL A 207 8.57 -26.03 -2.20
CA VAL A 207 8.45 -25.08 -3.31
C VAL A 207 9.45 -25.45 -4.39
N ASP A 208 8.94 -25.65 -5.60
CA ASP A 208 9.76 -25.92 -6.76
C ASP A 208 10.65 -24.72 -7.10
N GLN A 209 11.88 -25.00 -7.52
CA GLN A 209 12.88 -24.00 -7.83
C GLN A 209 12.42 -22.97 -8.87
N GLY A 210 11.67 -23.39 -9.89
CA GLY A 210 11.12 -22.51 -10.93
C GLY A 210 10.07 -21.52 -10.43
N ARG A 211 9.61 -21.66 -9.18
CA ARG A 211 8.66 -20.74 -8.52
C ARG A 211 9.36 -19.75 -7.59
N ILE A 212 10.68 -19.81 -7.51
CA ILE A 212 11.50 -19.04 -6.57
C ILE A 212 12.43 -18.15 -7.38
N PHE A 213 12.46 -16.89 -6.99
CA PHE A 213 13.21 -15.84 -7.66
C PHE A 213 14.07 -15.14 -6.63
N HIS A 214 15.28 -14.69 -6.99
CA HIS A 214 16.07 -13.87 -6.08
C HIS A 214 15.28 -12.62 -5.70
N ALA A 215 15.24 -12.30 -4.40
CA ALA A 215 14.70 -11.02 -4.00
C ALA A 215 15.58 -9.91 -4.59
N PRO A 216 14.99 -8.77 -5.02
CA PRO A 216 15.77 -7.62 -5.44
C PRO A 216 16.75 -7.23 -4.34
N GLN A 217 18.00 -7.00 -4.74
CA GLN A 217 19.00 -6.41 -3.85
C GLN A 217 18.75 -4.92 -3.79
N PHE A 218 18.81 -4.38 -2.58
CA PHE A 218 18.65 -2.96 -2.32
C PHE A 218 19.91 -2.42 -1.69
N ASP A 219 20.29 -1.22 -2.11
CA ASP A 219 21.36 -0.44 -1.53
C ASP A 219 20.81 0.81 -0.85
N VAL A 220 21.55 1.31 0.14
CA VAL A 220 21.21 2.59 0.79
C VAL A 220 21.36 3.71 -0.24
N GLY A 221 20.28 4.48 -0.43
CA GLY A 221 20.18 5.55 -1.41
C GLY A 221 19.32 5.19 -2.64
N ASP A 222 18.96 3.92 -2.82
CA ASP A 222 18.10 3.50 -3.91
C ASP A 222 16.75 4.22 -3.87
N ARG A 223 16.28 4.65 -5.05
CA ARG A 223 14.95 5.23 -5.24
C ARG A 223 13.92 4.12 -5.34
N VAL A 224 12.84 4.23 -4.58
CA VAL A 224 11.83 3.18 -4.46
C VAL A 224 10.42 3.75 -4.40
N PHE A 225 9.47 2.94 -4.81
CA PHE A 225 8.07 3.05 -4.42
C PHE A 225 7.85 2.20 -3.17
N ALA A 226 7.32 2.81 -2.10
CA ALA A 226 6.96 2.10 -0.88
C ALA A 226 5.45 2.18 -0.63
N ASN A 227 4.80 1.04 -0.43
CA ASN A 227 3.38 0.96 -0.07
C ASN A 227 3.20 1.54 1.34
N TRP A 228 2.71 2.76 1.45
CA TRP A 228 2.65 3.50 2.70
C TRP A 228 1.61 2.92 3.67
N LYS A 229 2.03 2.65 4.91
CA LYS A 229 1.27 1.97 5.97
C LYS A 229 0.46 0.72 5.55
N ALA A 230 0.86 0.05 4.46
CA ALA A 230 0.14 -1.07 3.85
C ALA A 230 -1.30 -0.76 3.38
N HIS A 231 -1.65 0.51 3.14
CA HIS A 231 -2.97 0.90 2.64
C HIS A 231 -3.20 0.58 1.16
N GLY A 232 -2.16 0.16 0.43
CA GLY A 232 -2.24 -0.25 -0.98
C GLY A 232 -1.75 0.80 -1.97
N TYR A 233 -1.28 1.95 -1.48
CA TYR A 233 -0.80 3.06 -2.30
C TYR A 233 0.70 3.22 -2.15
N TYR A 234 1.38 3.33 -3.28
CA TYR A 234 2.83 3.40 -3.35
C TYR A 234 3.27 4.84 -3.55
N PHE A 235 4.14 5.30 -2.67
CA PHE A 235 4.71 6.65 -2.74
C PHE A 235 6.21 6.56 -2.98
N PRO A 236 6.77 7.50 -3.76
CA PRO A 236 8.20 7.54 -4.02
C PRO A 236 8.98 7.98 -2.77
N GLY A 237 10.17 7.42 -2.63
CA GLY A 237 11.09 7.75 -1.56
C GLY A 237 12.45 7.11 -1.77
N HIS A 238 13.29 7.22 -0.74
CA HIS A 238 14.66 6.73 -0.76
C HIS A 238 14.93 5.81 0.43
N ILE A 239 15.69 4.76 0.16
CA ILE A 239 16.13 3.84 1.21
C ILE A 239 17.20 4.53 2.04
N ARG A 240 16.86 4.84 3.28
CA ARG A 240 17.76 5.55 4.20
C ARG A 240 18.63 4.61 5.02
N ALA A 241 18.08 3.45 5.37
CA ALA A 241 18.78 2.41 6.12
C ALA A 241 18.21 1.04 5.77
N ILE A 242 19.07 0.03 5.86
CA ILE A 242 18.69 -1.39 5.76
C ILE A 242 19.08 -2.04 7.09
N HIS A 243 18.10 -2.59 7.78
CA HIS A 243 18.28 -3.20 9.09
C HIS A 243 18.76 -4.65 8.97
N PRO A 244 19.34 -5.22 10.06
CA PRO A 244 19.80 -6.60 10.05
C PRO A 244 18.71 -7.64 9.81
N ASP A 245 17.45 -7.32 10.09
CA ASP A 245 16.28 -8.17 9.83
C ASP A 245 15.68 -7.96 8.43
N HIS A 246 16.38 -7.18 7.59
CA HIS A 246 16.01 -6.83 6.21
C HIS A 246 14.76 -5.94 6.10
N THR A 247 14.30 -5.37 7.21
CA THR A 247 13.41 -4.22 7.14
C THR A 247 14.21 -2.96 6.82
N MET A 248 13.55 -1.93 6.33
CA MET A 248 14.22 -0.77 5.76
C MET A 248 13.55 0.50 6.25
N ARG A 249 14.38 1.53 6.46
CA ARG A 249 13.90 2.88 6.69
C ARG A 249 13.72 3.57 5.36
N ILE A 250 12.51 4.04 5.09
CA ILE A 250 12.17 4.83 3.91
C ILE A 250 11.96 6.28 4.34
N ASP A 251 12.75 7.17 3.74
CA ASP A 251 12.48 8.61 3.79
C ASP A 251 11.73 8.95 2.49
N TYR A 252 10.46 9.32 2.59
CA TYR A 252 9.59 9.63 1.46
C TYR A 252 9.87 11.03 0.90
N ASP A 253 9.53 11.25 -0.37
CA ASP A 253 9.77 12.54 -1.04
C ASP A 253 9.00 13.70 -0.40
N ASP A 254 7.86 13.45 0.24
CA ASP A 254 7.02 14.43 0.97
C ASP A 254 7.57 14.81 2.36
N GLY A 255 8.66 14.17 2.77
CA GLY A 255 9.32 14.36 4.06
C GLY A 255 8.82 13.44 5.17
N ASP A 256 7.82 12.59 4.91
CA ASP A 256 7.45 11.54 5.85
C ASP A 256 8.56 10.49 5.96
N VAL A 257 8.60 9.82 7.10
CA VAL A 257 9.55 8.74 7.35
C VAL A 257 8.79 7.54 7.87
N GLU A 258 9.05 6.38 7.28
CA GLU A 258 8.61 5.11 7.82
C GLU A 258 9.82 4.21 8.09
N ASP A 259 9.89 3.68 9.31
CA ASP A 259 10.92 2.72 9.70
C ASP A 259 10.35 1.31 9.74
N ASP A 260 11.24 0.32 9.75
CA ASP A 260 10.90 -1.11 9.79
C ASP A 260 9.99 -1.55 8.61
N VAL A 261 10.12 -0.91 7.44
CA VAL A 261 9.33 -1.26 6.25
C VAL A 261 9.83 -2.59 5.69
N PRO A 262 8.97 -3.62 5.57
CA PRO A 262 9.37 -4.89 4.99
C PRO A 262 9.57 -4.77 3.48
N LEU A 263 10.49 -5.58 2.96
CA LEU A 263 10.81 -5.66 1.52
C LEU A 263 9.55 -5.89 0.66
N SER A 264 8.54 -6.58 1.18
CA SER A 264 7.26 -6.82 0.48
C SER A 264 6.49 -5.57 0.09
N ARG A 265 6.73 -4.45 0.78
CA ARG A 265 6.11 -3.16 0.52
C ARG A 265 6.96 -2.25 -0.37
N ILE A 266 8.16 -2.66 -0.77
CA ILE A 266 9.12 -1.82 -1.48
C ILE A 266 9.27 -2.32 -2.92
N ARG A 267 9.32 -1.40 -3.88
CA ARG A 267 9.58 -1.66 -5.30
C ARG A 267 10.66 -0.70 -5.77
N ILE A 268 11.70 -1.21 -6.43
CA ILE A 268 12.78 -0.37 -6.96
C ILE A 268 12.29 0.48 -8.12
N ILE A 269 12.82 1.70 -8.23
CA ILE A 269 12.67 2.57 -9.39
C ILE A 269 14.04 2.59 -10.07
N PRO A 270 14.25 1.82 -11.16
CA PRO A 270 15.54 1.79 -11.83
C PRO A 270 15.95 3.18 -12.34
N GLU A 271 17.23 3.53 -12.20
CA GLU A 271 17.75 4.81 -12.69
C GLU A 271 17.64 4.95 -14.22
N ASP A 272 17.67 3.84 -14.95
CA ASP A 272 17.56 3.79 -16.41
C ASP A 272 16.11 3.72 -16.92
N ASP A 273 15.13 3.49 -16.03
CA ASP A 273 13.71 3.52 -16.39
C ASP A 273 13.14 4.94 -16.27
N THR A 274 13.30 5.71 -17.36
CA THR A 274 12.82 7.10 -17.41
C THR A 274 11.31 7.23 -17.17
N GLN A 275 10.52 6.22 -17.56
CA GLN A 275 9.06 6.28 -17.38
C GLN A 275 8.68 6.17 -15.90
N MET A 276 9.32 5.26 -15.16
CA MET A 276 9.08 5.16 -13.72
C MET A 276 9.60 6.39 -12.95
N GLN A 277 10.74 6.96 -13.38
CA GLN A 277 11.29 8.17 -12.77
C GLN A 277 10.35 9.38 -12.95
N GLU A 278 9.86 9.61 -14.17
CA GLU A 278 8.89 10.67 -14.48
C GLU A 278 7.57 10.47 -13.71
N TYR A 279 7.09 9.23 -13.61
CA TYR A 279 5.89 8.94 -12.82
C TYR A 279 6.08 9.25 -11.33
N ALA A 280 7.20 8.84 -10.75
CA ALA A 280 7.55 9.14 -9.36
C ALA A 280 7.62 10.66 -9.11
N GLU A 281 8.28 11.41 -9.98
CA GLU A 281 8.33 12.89 -9.90
C GLU A 281 6.93 13.51 -9.96
N SER A 282 6.08 13.04 -10.88
CA SER A 282 4.71 13.56 -11.00
C SER A 282 3.84 13.32 -9.76
N LEU A 283 4.03 12.18 -9.08
CA LEU A 283 3.35 11.89 -7.81
C LEU A 283 3.83 12.82 -6.71
N SER A 284 5.14 12.99 -6.57
CA SER A 284 5.72 13.90 -5.56
C SER A 284 5.25 15.33 -5.76
N GLU A 285 5.20 15.82 -7.01
CA GLU A 285 4.71 17.16 -7.34
C GLU A 285 3.22 17.33 -7.01
N ALA A 286 2.38 16.37 -7.38
CA ALA A 286 0.94 16.40 -7.08
C ALA A 286 0.67 16.38 -5.57
N GLU A 287 1.44 15.61 -4.82
CA GLU A 287 1.35 15.55 -3.36
C GLU A 287 1.81 16.87 -2.72
N GLU A 288 2.93 17.43 -3.17
CA GLU A 288 3.44 18.71 -2.65
C GLU A 288 2.46 19.86 -2.91
N GLU A 289 1.78 19.89 -4.06
CA GLU A 289 0.75 20.89 -4.37
C GLU A 289 -0.42 20.85 -3.36
N ILE A 290 -0.88 19.65 -3.01
CA ILE A 290 -1.95 19.47 -2.01
C ILE A 290 -1.45 19.83 -0.61
N LEU A 291 -0.24 19.42 -0.26
CA LEU A 291 0.38 19.76 1.03
C LEU A 291 0.55 21.27 1.22
N ASP A 292 0.97 21.98 0.17
CA ASP A 292 1.09 23.44 0.19
C ASP A 292 -0.25 24.14 0.42
N ALA A 293 -1.34 23.59 -0.13
CA ALA A 293 -2.68 24.11 0.15
C ALA A 293 -3.06 23.95 1.63
N PHE A 294 -2.72 22.82 2.26
CA PHE A 294 -2.98 22.60 3.69
C PHE A 294 -2.06 23.42 4.61
N ARG A 295 -0.81 23.67 4.24
CA ARG A 295 0.14 24.49 5.02
C ARG A 295 -0.36 25.92 5.27
N VAL A 296 -1.25 26.45 4.43
CA VAL A 296 -1.92 27.75 4.66
C VAL A 296 -2.73 27.76 5.97
N PHE A 297 -3.19 26.59 6.40
CA PHE A 297 -4.01 26.40 7.60
C PHE A 297 -3.21 25.92 8.82
N ASP A 298 -1.92 25.61 8.65
CA ASP A 298 -1.00 25.12 9.69
C ASP A 298 0.22 26.08 9.81
N PRO A 299 0.02 27.32 10.28
CA PRO A 299 1.06 28.34 10.31
C PRO A 299 2.19 28.03 11.31
N ASP A 300 1.96 27.12 12.26
CA ASP A 300 2.95 26.63 13.21
C ASP A 300 3.67 25.36 12.75
N GLU A 301 3.38 24.89 11.54
CA GLU A 301 4.00 23.70 10.91
C GLU A 301 3.88 22.45 11.81
N SER A 302 2.76 22.33 12.51
CA SER A 302 2.44 21.22 13.41
C SER A 302 2.27 19.89 12.65
N GLY A 303 1.94 19.94 11.37
CA GLY A 303 1.57 18.78 10.54
C GLY A 303 0.13 18.31 10.79
N THR A 304 -0.68 19.04 11.56
CA THR A 304 -2.09 18.75 11.81
C THR A 304 -2.99 19.94 11.49
N ILE A 305 -4.27 19.65 11.25
CA ILE A 305 -5.34 20.64 11.20
C ILE A 305 -6.51 20.15 12.06
N SER A 306 -7.36 21.06 12.50
CA SER A 306 -8.58 20.68 13.22
C SER A 306 -9.62 20.05 12.28
N ALA A 307 -10.49 19.20 12.83
CA ALA A 307 -11.65 18.65 12.13
C ALA A 307 -12.57 19.75 11.57
N ALA A 308 -12.72 20.87 12.27
CA ALA A 308 -13.48 22.03 11.80
C ALA A 308 -12.84 22.69 10.56
N GLU A 309 -11.52 22.66 10.45
CA GLU A 309 -10.78 23.26 9.34
C GLU A 309 -10.91 22.39 8.10
N LEU A 310 -10.80 21.06 8.26
CA LEU A 310 -11.11 20.12 7.21
C LEU A 310 -12.55 20.26 6.73
N PHE A 311 -13.52 20.36 7.65
CA PHE A 311 -14.92 20.60 7.33
C PHE A 311 -15.10 21.84 6.44
N ARG A 312 -14.43 22.94 6.79
CA ARG A 312 -14.45 24.16 5.98
C ARG A 312 -13.88 23.93 4.59
N ILE A 313 -12.74 23.26 4.48
CA ILE A 313 -12.10 22.97 3.19
C ILE A 313 -13.06 22.17 2.30
N LEU A 314 -13.65 21.10 2.82
CA LEU A 314 -14.55 20.20 2.07
C LEU A 314 -15.88 20.85 1.65
N THR A 315 -16.37 21.82 2.42
CA THR A 315 -17.67 22.49 2.19
C THR A 315 -17.54 23.84 1.46
N ALA A 316 -16.33 24.41 1.37
CA ALA A 316 -16.08 25.71 0.75
C ALA A 316 -15.22 25.68 -0.51
N ILE A 317 -14.48 24.58 -0.76
CA ILE A 317 -13.49 24.49 -1.84
C ILE A 317 -13.80 23.26 -2.72
N GLY A 318 -13.92 23.46 -4.03
CA GLY A 318 -14.15 22.42 -5.05
C GLY A 318 -15.23 22.78 -6.07
N ASP A 319 -15.28 22.07 -7.21
CA ASP A 319 -16.33 22.21 -8.22
C ASP A 319 -17.65 21.51 -7.79
N ASP A 320 -17.59 20.57 -6.86
CA ASP A 320 -18.74 19.87 -6.25
C ASP A 320 -18.52 19.72 -4.72
N PRO A 321 -18.78 20.78 -3.92
CA PRO A 321 -18.56 20.77 -2.48
C PRO A 321 -19.49 19.77 -1.78
N ILE A 322 -18.97 19.06 -0.77
CA ILE A 322 -19.77 18.09 0.00
C ILE A 322 -20.84 18.85 0.79
N ASN A 323 -22.03 18.23 0.91
CA ASN A 323 -23.08 18.79 1.74
C ASN A 323 -22.63 18.86 3.22
N VAL A 324 -22.78 20.05 3.80
CA VAL A 324 -22.54 20.39 5.20
C VAL A 324 -23.17 19.38 6.17
N ASP A 325 -24.42 19.00 5.92
CA ASP A 325 -25.15 18.05 6.75
C ASP A 325 -24.54 16.64 6.66
N GLU A 326 -24.07 16.23 5.48
CA GLU A 326 -23.42 14.92 5.30
C GLU A 326 -22.08 14.84 6.01
N VAL A 327 -21.27 15.90 5.96
CA VAL A 327 -19.99 15.94 6.70
C VAL A 327 -20.26 16.03 8.21
N HIS A 328 -21.30 16.75 8.65
CA HIS A 328 -21.63 16.86 10.08
C HIS A 328 -22.09 15.51 10.65
N GLU A 329 -23.01 14.83 9.97
CA GLU A 329 -23.46 13.48 10.33
C GLU A 329 -22.30 12.47 10.35
N LEU A 330 -21.35 12.58 9.42
CA LEU A 330 -20.19 11.71 9.33
C LEU A 330 -19.27 11.80 10.55
N PHE A 331 -18.93 13.02 10.98
CA PHE A 331 -18.04 13.25 12.13
C PHE A 331 -18.74 12.85 13.43
N ASP A 332 -20.04 13.12 13.55
CA ASP A 332 -20.86 12.67 14.67
C ASP A 332 -20.96 11.12 14.72
N GLU A 333 -21.18 10.43 13.59
CA GLU A 333 -21.19 8.96 13.49
C GLU A 333 -19.86 8.32 13.88
N LEU A 334 -18.74 9.00 13.67
CA LEU A 334 -17.41 8.53 14.06
C LEU A 334 -17.03 8.93 15.49
N GLY A 335 -17.84 9.74 16.16
CA GLY A 335 -17.53 10.29 17.47
C GLY A 335 -16.30 11.20 17.46
N ILE A 336 -16.04 11.87 16.33
CA ILE A 336 -14.93 12.80 16.16
C ILE A 336 -15.44 14.19 16.50
N SER A 337 -14.83 14.83 17.49
CA SER A 337 -15.17 16.21 17.82
C SER A 337 -14.52 17.18 16.83
N MET A 338 -15.16 18.33 16.64
CA MET A 338 -14.69 19.36 15.69
C MET A 338 -13.38 20.05 16.09
N ASP A 339 -12.92 19.84 17.34
CA ASP A 339 -11.60 20.24 17.84
C ASP A 339 -10.55 19.11 17.77
N ALA A 340 -10.91 17.93 17.25
CA ALA A 340 -9.96 16.86 17.07
C ALA A 340 -8.93 17.24 15.99
N GLU A 341 -7.66 17.01 16.28
CA GLU A 341 -6.56 17.22 15.34
C GLU A 341 -6.43 16.01 14.41
N LEU A 342 -6.24 16.28 13.12
CA LEU A 342 -5.98 15.27 12.09
C LEU A 342 -4.69 15.58 11.34
N ASN A 343 -3.96 14.54 10.96
CA ASN A 343 -2.75 14.67 10.18
C ASN A 343 -3.11 14.84 8.69
N TYR A 344 -2.96 16.06 8.18
CA TYR A 344 -3.33 16.37 6.79
C TYR A 344 -2.37 15.79 5.75
N ARG A 345 -1.16 15.34 6.15
CA ARG A 345 -0.22 14.66 5.22
C ARG A 345 -0.77 13.31 4.79
N GLN A 346 -1.36 12.58 5.74
CA GLN A 346 -2.07 11.34 5.47
C GLN A 346 -3.29 11.56 4.57
N LEU A 347 -3.99 12.68 4.75
CA LEU A 347 -5.10 13.06 3.91
C LEU A 347 -4.65 13.42 2.48
N ALA A 348 -3.55 14.17 2.34
CA ALA A 348 -2.98 14.50 1.03
C ALA A 348 -2.60 13.22 0.25
N LYS A 349 -1.92 12.27 0.90
CA LYS A 349 -1.61 10.95 0.32
C LYS A 349 -2.86 10.24 -0.19
N TRP A 350 -3.92 10.21 0.61
CA TRP A 350 -5.18 9.59 0.21
C TRP A 350 -5.87 10.31 -0.97
N LEU A 351 -5.77 11.65 -1.04
CA LEU A 351 -6.33 12.45 -2.13
C LEU A 351 -5.55 12.28 -3.45
N VAL A 352 -4.22 12.12 -3.41
CA VAL A 352 -3.42 11.84 -4.63
C VAL A 352 -3.68 10.43 -5.15
N SER A 353 -4.05 9.52 -4.26
CA SER A 353 -4.15 8.10 -4.57
C SER A 353 -5.51 7.65 -5.14
N HIS A 354 -6.47 8.57 -5.29
CA HIS A 354 -7.83 8.36 -5.81
C HIS A 354 -8.18 9.44 -6.84
#